data_AF-A0A7Z9GC18-F1
#
_entry.id   AF-A0A7Z9GC18-F1
#
_cell.length_a   1.000
_cell.length_b   1.000
_cell.length_c   1.000
_cell.angle_alpha   90.00
_cell.angle_beta   90.00
_cell.angle_gamma   90.00
#
_symmetry.space_group_name_H-M   'P 1'
#
loop_
_entity.id
_entity.type
_entity.pdbx_description
1 polymer ?
#
loop_
_entity_poly.entity_id
_entity_poly.type
_entity_poly.pdbx_seq_one_letter_code
_entity_poly.pdbx_strand_id
1 'polypeptide(L)'
;MAKWKDFIQKNTTTILKDNISWHLMMPGANTTPWQLEGVINTLQKEEGYGDLVAVENKTVVTDASKGDKLNKFDVVYNKYNVPVKYNFKPEDMSWVPYEPKGEMLVLPKIYPEGIRLPDYFFGKNIIQLPTVKTHIYTTTTCSMKNAFGGLLNSKRHYTHSVIHETLVDLLTIQKEIHSGLFAVADGTTCGNGPGPRTLFPVIKNLILAGGDCVALDAVAAKIMGFDPMSIDYIRLAHERGLGVGRIDEINVVGEDIKDLNFNFSVGDNLASNVGDLLWFGPLKWLQKLAFHTPLVYAFVAGSFVYHDHFWYPTEGKRRVKKWMKTPWGRLFDSY
;
A
#
# COMPACT_ATOMS: atom_id res chain seq x y z
N MET A 1 3.15 -11.32 -20.00
CA MET A 1 4.49 -10.80 -19.64
C MET A 1 4.89 -11.11 -18.20
N ALA A 2 4.00 -11.15 -17.19
CA ALA A 2 4.37 -11.53 -15.79
C ALA A 2 3.83 -12.89 -15.29
N LYS A 3 3.37 -13.77 -16.20
CA LYS A 3 2.77 -15.09 -15.89
C LYS A 3 1.76 -15.09 -14.73
N TRP A 4 0.92 -14.05 -14.63
CA TRP A 4 0.00 -13.87 -13.51
C TRP A 4 -0.95 -15.06 -13.26
N LYS A 5 -1.27 -15.84 -14.31
CA LYS A 5 -2.08 -17.07 -14.22
C LYS A 5 -1.44 -18.16 -13.35
N ASP A 6 -0.12 -18.12 -13.17
CA ASP A 6 0.62 -19.07 -12.31
C ASP A 6 0.47 -18.71 -10.81
N PHE A 7 0.01 -17.49 -10.51
CA PHE A 7 -0.05 -16.94 -9.14
C PHE A 7 -1.47 -16.69 -8.64
N ILE A 8 -2.46 -16.72 -9.54
CA ILE A 8 -3.87 -16.47 -9.24
C ILE A 8 -4.67 -17.72 -9.61
N GLN A 9 -5.43 -18.24 -8.65
CA GLN A 9 -6.22 -19.44 -8.83
C GLN A 9 -7.47 -19.18 -9.69
N LYS A 10 -7.67 -20.01 -10.73
CA LYS A 10 -8.89 -19.98 -11.56
C LYS A 10 -10.13 -20.36 -10.73
N ASN A 11 -11.28 -19.82 -11.09
CA ASN A 11 -12.59 -20.07 -10.46
C ASN A 11 -12.63 -19.73 -8.97
N THR A 12 -11.86 -18.70 -8.57
CA THR A 12 -11.81 -18.21 -7.19
C THR A 12 -11.95 -16.70 -7.20
N THR A 13 -12.77 -16.17 -6.27
CA THR A 13 -12.95 -14.72 -6.10
C THR A 13 -11.59 -14.03 -5.94
N THR A 14 -11.38 -12.94 -6.65
CA THR A 14 -10.17 -12.12 -6.54
C THR A 14 -10.45 -10.80 -5.87
N ILE A 15 -9.83 -10.60 -4.71
CA ILE A 15 -9.81 -9.31 -4.01
C ILE A 15 -8.87 -8.36 -4.75
N LEU A 16 -9.39 -7.23 -5.21
CA LEU A 16 -8.62 -6.10 -5.67
C LEU A 16 -8.35 -5.21 -4.46
N LYS A 17 -7.09 -5.20 -3.99
CA LYS A 17 -6.67 -4.35 -2.89
C LYS A 17 -6.00 -3.11 -3.45
N ASP A 18 -6.81 -2.09 -3.68
CA ASP A 18 -6.40 -0.73 -3.96
C ASP A 18 -5.64 -0.08 -2.76
N ASN A 19 -5.04 1.07 -3.00
CA ASN A 19 -4.25 1.85 -2.05
C ASN A 19 -4.79 3.29 -1.97
N ILE A 20 -5.61 3.59 -0.96
CA ILE A 20 -5.95 4.96 -0.56
C ILE A 20 -5.03 5.39 0.60
N SER A 21 -3.87 5.96 0.27
CA SER A 21 -3.01 6.61 1.27
C SER A 21 -3.51 7.99 1.70
N TRP A 22 -4.26 8.64 0.82
CA TRP A 22 -4.94 9.90 1.10
C TRP A 22 -6.21 10.02 0.25
N HIS A 23 -7.28 10.51 0.86
CA HIS A 23 -8.56 10.62 0.17
C HIS A 23 -8.56 11.78 -0.84
N LEU A 24 -7.64 12.74 -0.70
CA LEU A 24 -7.43 13.77 -1.72
C LEU A 24 -6.57 13.22 -2.84
N MET A 25 -6.90 13.62 -4.07
CA MET A 25 -6.11 13.24 -5.24
C MET A 25 -4.72 13.86 -5.13
N MET A 26 -3.71 13.00 -5.00
CA MET A 26 -2.32 13.39 -5.02
C MET A 26 -1.56 12.40 -5.92
N PRO A 27 -0.98 12.84 -7.05
CA PRO A 27 -0.30 11.95 -7.97
C PRO A 27 0.86 11.24 -7.29
N GLY A 28 0.94 9.92 -7.48
CA GLY A 28 1.93 9.07 -6.81
C GLY A 28 1.57 8.69 -5.37
N ALA A 29 0.43 9.13 -4.84
CA ALA A 29 0.00 8.77 -3.48
C ALA A 29 -0.96 7.58 -3.43
N ASN A 30 -1.82 7.40 -4.44
CA ASN A 30 -2.88 6.40 -4.43
C ASN A 30 -2.81 5.50 -5.68
N THR A 31 -3.52 4.36 -5.65
CA THR A 31 -3.84 3.58 -6.86
C THR A 31 -4.40 4.51 -7.93
N THR A 32 -4.15 4.20 -9.19
CA THR A 32 -4.61 5.00 -10.32
C THR A 32 -5.77 4.31 -11.05
N PRO A 33 -6.71 5.07 -11.65
CA PRO A 33 -7.86 4.46 -12.31
C PRO A 33 -7.47 3.58 -13.51
N TRP A 34 -6.40 3.92 -14.24
CA TRP A 34 -5.90 3.08 -15.35
C TRP A 34 -5.21 1.80 -14.89
N GLN A 35 -4.52 1.81 -13.75
CA GLN A 35 -3.97 0.60 -13.14
C GLN A 35 -5.11 -0.35 -12.78
N LEU A 36 -6.13 0.20 -12.11
CA LEU A 36 -7.30 -0.56 -11.69
C LEU A 36 -8.07 -1.12 -12.89
N GLU A 37 -8.39 -0.27 -13.87
CA GLU A 37 -9.10 -0.65 -15.10
C GLU A 37 -8.31 -1.68 -15.91
N GLY A 38 -6.99 -1.51 -16.04
CA GLY A 38 -6.13 -2.44 -16.75
C GLY A 38 -6.15 -3.85 -16.14
N VAL A 39 -6.11 -3.95 -14.80
CA VAL A 39 -6.20 -5.23 -14.10
C VAL A 39 -7.59 -5.84 -14.24
N ILE A 40 -8.66 -5.08 -13.99
CA ILE A 40 -10.04 -5.56 -14.09
C ILE A 40 -10.34 -6.08 -15.49
N ASN A 41 -10.02 -5.29 -16.52
CA ASN A 41 -10.26 -5.65 -17.92
C ASN A 41 -9.48 -6.89 -18.33
N THR A 42 -8.27 -7.08 -17.80
CA THR A 42 -7.46 -8.29 -18.07
C THR A 42 -8.11 -9.52 -17.45
N LEU A 43 -8.54 -9.44 -16.20
CA LEU A 43 -9.14 -10.59 -15.49
C LEU A 43 -10.52 -10.97 -16.04
N GLN A 44 -11.39 -9.99 -16.31
CA GLN A 44 -12.75 -10.27 -16.81
C GLN A 44 -12.77 -10.85 -18.23
N LYS A 45 -11.73 -10.61 -19.04
CA LYS A 45 -11.59 -11.22 -20.38
C LYS A 45 -11.17 -12.68 -20.33
N GLU A 46 -10.71 -13.16 -19.19
CA GLU A 46 -10.10 -14.47 -19.04
C GLU A 46 -11.06 -15.39 -18.29
N GLU A 47 -11.39 -16.52 -18.93
CA GLU A 47 -12.37 -17.46 -18.40
C GLU A 47 -11.97 -17.94 -16.99
N GLY A 48 -12.90 -17.83 -16.05
CA GLY A 48 -12.70 -18.24 -14.65
C GLY A 48 -11.98 -17.23 -13.76
N TYR A 49 -11.70 -16.02 -14.24
CA TYR A 49 -11.06 -14.95 -13.45
C TYR A 49 -11.94 -13.71 -13.23
N GLY A 50 -13.19 -13.71 -13.73
CA GLY A 50 -14.08 -12.56 -13.69
C GLY A 50 -14.81 -12.28 -12.37
N ASP A 51 -14.70 -13.16 -11.37
CA ASP A 51 -15.26 -12.93 -10.03
C ASP A 51 -14.34 -12.00 -9.22
N LEU A 52 -14.63 -10.70 -9.26
CA LEU A 52 -13.80 -9.65 -8.69
C LEU A 52 -14.54 -8.91 -7.58
N VAL A 53 -13.80 -8.44 -6.58
CA VAL A 53 -14.33 -7.61 -5.50
C VAL A 53 -13.25 -6.64 -5.00
N ALA A 54 -13.58 -5.36 -4.88
CA ALA A 54 -12.70 -4.38 -4.25
C ALA A 54 -12.92 -4.41 -2.73
N VAL A 55 -11.83 -4.36 -1.96
CA VAL A 55 -11.92 -4.30 -0.50
C VAL A 55 -11.20 -3.10 0.07
N GLU A 56 -11.98 -2.19 0.61
CA GLU A 56 -11.54 -0.94 1.24
C GLU A 56 -11.34 -1.10 2.74
N ASN A 57 -10.48 -0.25 3.29
CA ASN A 57 -10.15 -0.29 4.71
C ASN A 57 -10.31 1.05 5.44
N LYS A 58 -10.57 0.97 6.74
CA LYS A 58 -10.61 2.16 7.59
C LYS A 58 -9.19 2.63 7.90
N THR A 59 -8.99 3.94 7.85
CA THR A 59 -7.81 4.57 8.42
C THR A 59 -8.24 5.66 9.41
N VAL A 60 -7.30 6.19 10.18
CA VAL A 60 -7.59 7.17 11.23
C VAL A 60 -7.88 8.57 10.67
N VAL A 61 -7.32 8.90 9.49
CA VAL A 61 -7.31 10.27 8.93
C VAL A 61 -7.71 10.29 7.45
N THR A 62 -8.16 9.17 6.89
CA THR A 62 -8.55 9.06 5.49
C THR A 62 -9.92 8.41 5.39
N ASP A 63 -10.79 9.07 4.63
CA ASP A 63 -12.15 8.65 4.34
C ASP A 63 -12.14 7.85 3.03
N ALA A 64 -12.50 6.56 3.11
CA ALA A 64 -12.50 5.66 1.97
C ALA A 64 -13.48 6.12 0.88
N SER A 65 -14.72 6.47 1.24
CA SER A 65 -15.73 6.89 0.27
C SER A 65 -15.37 8.20 -0.44
N LYS A 66 -14.78 9.14 0.29
CA LYS A 66 -14.22 10.36 -0.30
C LYS A 66 -13.04 10.05 -1.22
N GLY A 67 -12.19 9.11 -0.81
CA GLY A 67 -11.06 8.62 -1.61
C GLY A 67 -11.49 7.99 -2.92
N ASP A 68 -12.48 7.10 -2.89
CA ASP A 68 -13.05 6.43 -4.06
C ASP A 68 -13.46 7.46 -5.13
N LYS A 69 -14.23 8.47 -4.71
CA LYS A 69 -14.75 9.52 -5.60
C LYS A 69 -13.65 10.43 -6.14
N LEU A 70 -12.77 10.93 -5.26
CA LEU A 70 -11.76 11.91 -5.64
C LEU A 70 -10.60 11.29 -6.44
N ASN A 71 -10.36 9.98 -6.31
CA ASN A 71 -9.36 9.24 -7.08
C ASN A 71 -9.96 8.43 -8.25
N LYS A 72 -11.26 8.57 -8.52
CA LYS A 72 -11.97 7.96 -9.65
C LYS A 72 -12.06 6.43 -9.61
N PHE A 73 -12.01 5.83 -8.42
CA PHE A 73 -12.13 4.38 -8.27
C PHE A 73 -13.57 3.94 -8.50
N ASP A 74 -14.53 4.72 -7.97
CA ASP A 74 -15.96 4.48 -8.16
C ASP A 74 -16.36 4.46 -9.63
N VAL A 75 -15.80 5.35 -10.46
CA VAL A 75 -16.00 5.36 -11.92
C VAL A 75 -15.62 4.01 -12.53
N VAL A 76 -14.43 3.50 -12.18
CA VAL A 76 -13.93 2.22 -12.72
C VAL A 76 -14.74 1.04 -12.18
N TYR A 77 -14.97 0.98 -10.87
CA TYR A 77 -15.75 -0.10 -10.25
C TYR A 77 -17.15 -0.19 -10.84
N ASN A 78 -17.83 0.95 -11.01
CA ASN A 78 -19.17 0.99 -11.61
C ASN A 78 -19.16 0.58 -13.08
N LYS A 79 -18.17 1.06 -13.87
CA LYS A 79 -18.05 0.71 -15.30
C LYS A 79 -17.93 -0.79 -15.53
N TYR A 80 -17.24 -1.50 -14.64
CA TYR A 80 -16.96 -2.93 -14.76
C TYR A 80 -17.80 -3.82 -13.83
N ASN A 81 -18.79 -3.25 -13.14
CA ASN A 81 -19.64 -3.95 -12.17
C ASN A 81 -18.86 -4.69 -11.08
N VAL A 82 -17.78 -4.08 -10.57
CA VAL A 82 -16.99 -4.64 -9.48
C VAL A 82 -17.59 -4.19 -8.14
N PRO A 83 -18.09 -5.12 -7.30
CA PRO A 83 -18.60 -4.78 -5.98
C PRO A 83 -17.49 -4.26 -5.06
N VAL A 84 -17.83 -3.31 -4.19
CA VAL A 84 -16.93 -2.74 -3.18
C VAL A 84 -17.41 -3.16 -1.79
N LYS A 85 -16.52 -3.76 -1.01
CA LYS A 85 -16.73 -4.14 0.39
C LYS A 85 -15.80 -3.35 1.30
N TYR A 86 -16.21 -3.12 2.55
CA TYR A 86 -15.43 -2.35 3.51
C TYR A 86 -15.11 -3.20 4.75
N ASN A 87 -13.84 -3.32 5.12
CA ASN A 87 -13.42 -4.16 6.26
C ASN A 87 -13.82 -3.64 7.65
N PHE A 88 -14.53 -2.53 7.70
CA PHE A 88 -15.00 -1.86 8.92
C PHE A 88 -16.52 -1.74 8.97
N LYS A 89 -17.21 -2.32 7.98
CA LYS A 89 -18.66 -2.40 7.87
C LYS A 89 -19.10 -3.82 8.25
N PRO A 90 -19.82 -4.00 9.38
CA PRO A 90 -20.27 -5.33 9.82
C PRO A 90 -21.11 -6.08 8.78
N GLU A 91 -21.73 -5.36 7.85
CA GLU A 91 -22.58 -5.88 6.78
C GLU A 91 -21.73 -6.55 5.68
N ASP A 92 -20.46 -6.15 5.57
CA ASP A 92 -19.56 -6.61 4.50
C ASP A 92 -18.69 -7.80 4.93
N MET A 93 -18.18 -7.77 6.16
CA MET A 93 -17.30 -8.80 6.74
C MET A 93 -17.14 -8.65 8.25
N SER A 94 -16.75 -9.74 8.90
CA SER A 94 -16.46 -9.78 10.33
C SER A 94 -14.99 -10.10 10.62
N TRP A 95 -14.45 -9.60 11.73
CA TRP A 95 -13.09 -9.92 12.14
C TRP A 95 -13.10 -11.18 13.01
N VAL A 96 -12.50 -12.27 12.56
CA VAL A 96 -12.47 -13.55 13.26
C VAL A 96 -11.11 -13.81 13.89
N PRO A 97 -11.02 -14.53 15.03
CA PRO A 97 -9.74 -14.98 15.57
C PRO A 97 -8.95 -15.79 14.54
N TYR A 98 -7.64 -15.58 14.52
CA TYR A 98 -6.74 -16.28 13.63
C TYR A 98 -5.46 -16.65 14.38
N GLU A 99 -5.06 -17.91 14.23
CA GLU A 99 -3.82 -18.44 14.75
C GLU A 99 -2.82 -18.61 13.59
N PRO A 100 -1.72 -17.84 13.59
CA PRO A 100 -0.68 -17.97 12.57
C PRO A 100 -0.07 -19.38 12.57
N LYS A 101 0.12 -19.96 11.38
CA LYS A 101 0.83 -21.24 11.24
C LYS A 101 2.34 -21.02 11.18
N GLY A 102 2.77 -19.91 10.57
CA GLY A 102 4.15 -19.47 10.52
C GLY A 102 4.58 -18.70 11.77
N GLU A 103 5.89 -18.61 11.98
CA GLU A 103 6.46 -17.86 13.09
C GLU A 103 6.32 -16.35 12.87
N MET A 104 5.65 -15.65 13.80
CA MET A 104 5.52 -14.20 13.79
C MET A 104 6.65 -13.51 14.55
N LEU A 105 7.17 -12.41 14.03
CA LEU A 105 8.21 -11.57 14.64
C LEU A 105 7.64 -10.70 15.77
N VAL A 106 6.47 -10.09 15.55
CA VAL A 106 6.01 -8.98 16.40
C VAL A 106 4.51 -8.95 16.66
N LEU A 107 3.66 -9.44 15.75
CA LEU A 107 2.21 -9.33 15.91
C LEU A 107 1.67 -9.90 17.24
N PRO A 108 2.12 -11.08 17.75
CA PRO A 108 1.66 -11.59 19.04
C PRO A 108 2.00 -10.69 20.23
N LYS A 109 3.10 -9.92 20.14
CA LYS A 109 3.50 -8.96 21.19
C LYS A 109 2.63 -7.71 21.18
N ILE A 110 2.20 -7.27 19.99
CA ILE A 110 1.33 -6.10 19.82
C ILE A 110 -0.13 -6.44 20.12
N TYR A 111 -0.55 -7.67 19.79
CA TYR A 111 -1.91 -8.18 19.95
C TYR A 111 -1.93 -9.36 20.94
N PRO A 112 -1.72 -9.12 22.24
CA PRO A 112 -1.66 -10.18 23.24
C PRO A 112 -3.01 -10.90 23.44
N GLU A 113 -4.11 -10.27 23.03
CA GLU A 113 -5.47 -10.86 23.03
C GLU A 113 -5.73 -11.78 21.82
N GLY A 114 -4.74 -11.94 20.93
CA GLY A 114 -4.85 -12.72 19.70
C GLY A 114 -4.98 -11.86 18.44
N ILE A 115 -4.49 -12.40 17.33
CA ILE A 115 -4.61 -11.78 16.01
C ILE A 115 -6.01 -12.05 15.47
N ARG A 116 -6.63 -11.05 14.85
CA ARG A 116 -7.92 -11.19 14.16
C ARG A 116 -7.76 -10.75 12.73
N LEU A 117 -8.41 -11.45 11.80
CA LEU A 117 -8.42 -11.14 10.38
C LEU A 117 -9.85 -11.04 9.85
N PRO A 118 -10.10 -10.33 8.73
CA PRO A 118 -11.43 -10.32 8.12
C PRO A 118 -11.76 -11.69 7.54
N ASP A 119 -12.89 -12.28 7.93
CA ASP A 119 -13.37 -13.60 7.48
C ASP A 119 -13.43 -13.73 5.95
N TYR A 120 -13.75 -12.64 5.26
CA TYR A 120 -13.91 -12.59 3.82
C TYR A 120 -12.59 -12.81 3.04
N PHE A 121 -11.42 -12.65 3.67
CA PHE A 121 -10.12 -12.77 2.98
C PHE A 121 -9.70 -14.21 2.73
N PHE A 122 -10.17 -15.15 3.57
CA PHE A 122 -9.73 -16.55 3.54
C PHE A 122 -10.13 -17.25 2.24
N GLY A 123 -9.18 -17.99 1.64
CA GLY A 123 -9.37 -18.79 0.44
C GLY A 123 -9.56 -18.00 -0.85
N LYS A 124 -9.39 -16.67 -0.82
CA LYS A 124 -9.52 -15.80 -2.00
C LYS A 124 -8.16 -15.47 -2.59
N ASN A 125 -8.14 -15.22 -3.90
CA ASN A 125 -7.01 -14.56 -4.51
C ASN A 125 -6.97 -13.11 -4.04
N ILE A 126 -5.78 -12.52 -4.02
CA ILE A 126 -5.61 -11.08 -3.80
C ILE A 126 -4.62 -10.50 -4.81
N ILE A 127 -4.99 -9.36 -5.39
CA ILE A 127 -4.11 -8.54 -6.20
C ILE A 127 -3.88 -7.22 -5.48
N GLN A 128 -2.63 -7.00 -5.06
CA GLN A 128 -2.20 -5.74 -4.48
C GLN A 128 -1.99 -4.70 -5.57
N LEU A 129 -2.59 -3.51 -5.43
CA LEU A 129 -2.50 -2.42 -6.40
C LEU A 129 -1.78 -1.18 -5.82
N PRO A 130 -0.54 -1.30 -5.30
CA PRO A 130 0.16 -0.17 -4.71
C PRO A 130 0.64 0.84 -5.76
N THR A 131 1.17 1.95 -5.29
CA THR A 131 1.92 2.94 -6.10
C THR A 131 3.39 2.91 -5.69
N VAL A 132 4.30 3.04 -6.65
CA VAL A 132 5.74 3.18 -6.39
C VAL A 132 6.01 4.55 -5.77
N LYS A 133 6.34 4.59 -4.48
CA LYS A 133 6.61 5.84 -3.76
C LYS A 133 7.53 5.65 -2.57
N THR A 134 8.16 6.75 -2.14
CA THR A 134 8.87 6.85 -0.87
C THR A 134 7.89 6.90 0.31
N HIS A 135 8.38 6.54 1.51
CA HIS A 135 7.60 6.59 2.73
C HIS A 135 8.50 6.82 3.95
N ILE A 136 8.14 7.78 4.80
CA ILE A 136 8.94 8.22 5.96
C ILE A 136 9.36 7.07 6.89
N TYR A 137 8.47 6.12 7.20
CA TYR A 137 8.76 5.06 8.17
C TYR A 137 9.35 3.76 7.60
N THR A 138 9.27 3.56 6.29
CA THR A 138 9.65 2.28 5.66
C THR A 138 10.64 2.46 4.52
N THR A 139 11.11 3.69 4.30
CA THR A 139 11.84 4.17 3.12
C THR A 139 10.99 4.16 1.84
N THR A 140 10.31 3.05 1.58
CA THR A 140 9.51 2.80 0.38
C THR A 140 8.10 2.34 0.74
N THR A 141 7.17 2.48 -0.19
CA THR A 141 5.91 1.75 -0.22
C THR A 141 5.89 0.90 -1.49
N CYS A 142 5.61 -0.39 -1.34
CA CYS A 142 5.04 -1.19 -2.43
C CYS A 142 4.28 -2.39 -1.85
N SER A 143 4.09 -3.46 -2.62
CA SER A 143 3.09 -4.53 -2.40
C SER A 143 2.95 -5.03 -0.96
N MET A 144 4.06 -5.29 -0.24
CA MET A 144 4.03 -5.78 1.15
C MET A 144 3.32 -4.78 2.08
N LYS A 145 3.58 -3.48 1.89
CA LYS A 145 2.99 -2.42 2.70
C LYS A 145 1.50 -2.21 2.41
N ASN A 146 1.02 -2.60 1.23
CA ASN A 146 -0.39 -2.43 0.87
C ASN A 146 -1.32 -3.28 1.75
N ALA A 147 -0.85 -4.47 2.17
CA ALA A 147 -1.57 -5.36 3.07
C ALA A 147 -1.83 -4.76 4.47
N PHE A 148 -1.02 -3.78 4.88
CA PHE A 148 -1.15 -3.08 6.17
C PHE A 148 -2.52 -2.43 6.37
N GLY A 149 -3.18 -2.00 5.29
CA GLY A 149 -4.53 -1.46 5.35
C GLY A 149 -5.61 -2.54 5.56
N GLY A 150 -5.44 -3.70 4.93
CA GLY A 150 -6.46 -4.75 4.88
C GLY A 150 -6.49 -5.68 6.10
N LEU A 151 -5.31 -6.00 6.65
CA LEU A 151 -5.14 -7.10 7.61
C LEU A 151 -4.91 -6.66 9.06
N LEU A 152 -4.83 -5.36 9.34
CA LEU A 152 -4.71 -4.84 10.70
C LEU A 152 -5.97 -4.06 11.10
N ASN A 153 -6.50 -4.38 12.27
CA ASN A 153 -7.70 -3.75 12.84
C ASN A 153 -7.34 -2.58 13.79
N SER A 154 -8.11 -2.43 14.88
CA SER A 154 -7.81 -1.51 15.98
C SER A 154 -6.36 -1.68 16.47
N LYS A 155 -5.77 -0.63 17.06
CA LYS A 155 -4.35 -0.61 17.49
C LYS A 155 -3.30 -0.74 16.38
N ARG A 156 -3.66 -0.73 15.07
CA ARG A 156 -2.67 -0.68 13.96
C ARG A 156 -1.63 0.45 14.04
N HIS A 157 -1.88 1.48 14.86
CA HIS A 157 -0.89 2.53 15.06
C HIS A 157 0.28 2.10 15.95
N TYR A 158 0.09 1.07 16.80
CA TYR A 158 1.13 0.52 17.67
C TYR A 158 2.22 -0.21 16.89
N THR A 159 1.93 -0.63 15.65
CA THR A 159 2.89 -1.30 14.79
C THR A 159 3.84 -0.35 14.07
N HIS A 160 3.64 0.98 14.10
CA HIS A 160 4.51 1.91 13.36
C HIS A 160 5.97 1.88 13.84
N SER A 161 6.22 1.67 15.14
CA SER A 161 7.58 1.58 15.67
C SER A 161 8.30 0.27 15.32
N VAL A 162 7.59 -0.72 14.79
CA VAL A 162 8.06 -2.06 14.43
C VAL A 162 7.48 -2.45 13.06
N ILE A 163 7.38 -1.46 12.17
CA ILE A 163 6.61 -1.58 10.94
C ILE A 163 7.26 -2.59 10.00
N HIS A 164 8.58 -2.68 9.97
CA HIS A 164 9.30 -3.60 9.10
C HIS A 164 8.99 -5.07 9.42
N GLU A 165 9.07 -5.43 10.70
CA GLU A 165 8.71 -6.76 11.19
C GLU A 165 7.22 -7.03 11.00
N THR A 166 6.38 -6.01 11.20
CA THR A 166 4.94 -6.11 10.96
C THR A 166 4.64 -6.45 9.49
N LEU A 167 5.31 -5.82 8.52
CA LEU A 167 5.11 -6.11 7.10
C LEU A 167 5.51 -7.54 6.74
N VAL A 168 6.55 -8.07 7.38
CA VAL A 168 6.98 -9.47 7.21
C VAL A 168 5.92 -10.42 7.76
N ASP A 169 5.40 -10.17 8.97
CA ASP A 169 4.31 -10.96 9.55
C ASP A 169 3.05 -10.94 8.67
N LEU A 170 2.69 -9.77 8.13
CA LEU A 170 1.56 -9.63 7.20
C LEU A 170 1.77 -10.39 5.89
N LEU A 171 2.99 -10.47 5.37
CA LEU A 171 3.28 -11.29 4.19
C LEU A 171 3.13 -12.79 4.50
N THR A 172 3.62 -13.24 5.65
CA THR A 172 3.43 -14.62 6.10
C THR A 172 1.94 -14.97 6.17
N ILE A 173 1.13 -14.11 6.81
CA ILE A 173 -0.31 -14.28 6.92
C ILE A 173 -0.97 -14.33 5.53
N GLN A 174 -0.60 -13.41 4.61
CA GLN A 174 -1.16 -13.41 3.26
C GLN A 174 -0.92 -14.73 2.54
N LYS A 175 0.29 -15.30 2.64
CA LYS A 175 0.61 -16.59 2.04
C LYS A 175 -0.15 -17.75 2.65
N GLU A 176 -0.60 -17.63 3.90
CA GLU A 176 -1.39 -18.67 4.57
C GLU A 176 -2.88 -18.60 4.24
N ILE A 177 -3.44 -17.40 4.07
CA ILE A 177 -4.89 -17.21 3.94
C ILE A 177 -5.37 -17.08 2.49
N HIS A 178 -4.51 -16.61 1.58
CA HIS A 178 -4.89 -16.38 0.18
C HIS A 178 -4.54 -17.59 -0.69
N SER A 179 -5.46 -17.94 -1.60
CA SER A 179 -5.26 -18.99 -2.61
C SER A 179 -4.32 -18.55 -3.74
N GLY A 180 -4.21 -17.25 -3.96
CA GLY A 180 -3.30 -16.65 -4.92
C GLY A 180 -2.92 -15.24 -4.50
N LEU A 181 -1.66 -14.87 -4.75
CA LEU A 181 -1.10 -13.58 -4.38
C LEU A 181 -0.35 -13.00 -5.57
N PHE A 182 -0.77 -11.82 -6.01
CA PHE A 182 -0.11 -11.10 -7.08
C PHE A 182 -0.12 -9.60 -6.77
N ALA A 183 0.79 -8.85 -7.38
CA ALA A 183 0.85 -7.41 -7.23
C ALA A 183 1.08 -6.74 -8.58
N VAL A 184 0.42 -5.60 -8.78
CA VAL A 184 0.64 -4.71 -9.91
C VAL A 184 0.85 -3.33 -9.31
N ALA A 185 2.06 -2.79 -9.36
CA ALA A 185 2.40 -1.48 -8.83
C ALA A 185 2.43 -0.41 -9.92
N ASP A 186 1.76 0.71 -9.68
CA ASP A 186 1.78 1.85 -10.58
C ASP A 186 3.06 2.67 -10.36
N GLY A 187 3.89 2.73 -11.40
CA GLY A 187 5.04 3.61 -11.54
C GLY A 187 4.86 4.60 -12.69
N THR A 188 3.63 4.88 -13.11
CA THR A 188 3.37 5.84 -14.19
C THR A 188 3.72 7.24 -13.70
N THR A 189 3.20 7.60 -12.52
CA THR A 189 3.65 8.73 -11.71
C THR A 189 4.02 8.23 -10.32
N CYS A 190 5.33 8.16 -10.05
CA CYS A 190 5.86 7.77 -8.75
C CYS A 190 5.83 8.94 -7.76
N GLY A 191 5.87 8.63 -6.46
CA GLY A 191 6.00 9.61 -5.39
C GLY A 191 7.42 9.68 -4.81
N ASN A 192 8.08 10.85 -4.90
CA ASN A 192 9.37 11.11 -4.24
C ASN A 192 9.19 12.01 -2.99
N GLY A 193 10.12 11.98 -2.03
CA GLY A 193 10.13 12.87 -0.86
C GLY A 193 9.28 12.39 0.32
N PRO A 194 8.65 13.30 1.10
CA PRO A 194 7.94 12.96 2.33
C PRO A 194 6.58 12.30 2.05
N GLY A 195 6.62 10.99 1.77
CA GLY A 195 5.44 10.16 1.63
C GLY A 195 4.77 9.83 2.98
N PRO A 196 3.50 9.40 2.96
CA PRO A 196 2.74 8.98 1.79
C PRO A 196 1.89 10.08 1.15
N ARG A 197 1.91 11.32 1.68
CA ARG A 197 1.01 12.41 1.22
C ARG A 197 1.74 13.56 0.54
N THR A 198 2.75 14.12 1.19
CA THR A 198 3.40 15.37 0.76
C THR A 198 4.47 15.14 -0.32
N LEU A 199 4.17 14.26 -1.26
CA LEU A 199 5.07 13.73 -2.28
C LEU A 199 5.37 14.76 -3.37
N PHE A 200 6.49 14.57 -4.05
CA PHE A 200 6.82 15.20 -5.33
C PHE A 200 6.51 14.18 -6.43
N PRO A 201 5.47 14.42 -7.25
CA PRO A 201 5.15 13.52 -8.35
C PRO A 201 6.27 13.51 -9.39
N VAL A 202 6.71 12.31 -9.79
CA VAL A 202 7.71 12.11 -10.83
C VAL A 202 7.20 11.10 -11.85
N ILE A 203 7.06 11.53 -13.10
CA ILE A 203 6.58 10.65 -14.19
C ILE A 203 7.70 9.70 -14.59
N LYS A 204 7.40 8.40 -14.60
CA LYS A 204 8.33 7.33 -15.00
C LYS A 204 7.75 6.38 -16.03
N ASN A 205 6.42 6.37 -16.23
CA ASN A 205 5.74 5.57 -17.27
C ASN A 205 5.93 4.06 -17.14
N LEU A 206 6.06 3.54 -15.92
CA LEU A 206 6.30 2.12 -15.66
C LEU A 206 5.12 1.46 -14.94
N ILE A 207 4.92 0.17 -15.18
CA ILE A 207 4.08 -0.70 -14.35
C ILE A 207 4.95 -1.88 -13.94
N LEU A 208 5.01 -2.17 -12.65
CA LEU A 208 5.68 -3.37 -12.15
C LEU A 208 4.61 -4.41 -11.83
N ALA A 209 4.84 -5.67 -12.16
CA ALA A 209 3.90 -6.74 -11.84
C ALA A 209 4.63 -8.04 -11.53
N GLY A 210 4.17 -8.76 -10.50
CA GLY A 210 4.80 -9.99 -10.05
C GLY A 210 4.03 -10.72 -8.96
N GLY A 211 4.24 -12.03 -8.86
CA GLY A 211 3.66 -12.88 -7.82
C GLY A 211 4.50 -13.00 -6.54
N ASP A 212 5.74 -12.53 -6.58
CA ASP A 212 6.58 -12.38 -5.39
C ASP A 212 6.59 -10.91 -4.97
N CYS A 213 5.88 -10.61 -3.87
CA CYS A 213 5.81 -9.28 -3.29
C CYS A 213 7.18 -8.76 -2.81
N VAL A 214 8.07 -9.63 -2.33
CA VAL A 214 9.42 -9.23 -1.89
C VAL A 214 10.25 -8.82 -3.11
N ALA A 215 10.19 -9.60 -4.19
CA ALA A 215 10.90 -9.30 -5.42
C ALA A 215 10.39 -8.01 -6.07
N LEU A 216 9.08 -7.80 -6.10
CA LEU A 216 8.49 -6.58 -6.65
C LEU A 216 8.89 -5.35 -5.83
N ASP A 217 8.88 -5.44 -4.50
CA ASP A 217 9.33 -4.36 -3.62
C ASP A 217 10.84 -4.10 -3.75
N ALA A 218 11.65 -5.15 -3.94
CA ALA A 218 13.09 -5.02 -4.18
C ALA A 218 13.39 -4.32 -5.51
N VAL A 219 12.72 -4.71 -6.59
CA VAL A 219 12.84 -4.02 -7.88
C VAL A 219 12.40 -2.57 -7.76
N ALA A 220 11.27 -2.30 -7.10
CA ALA A 220 10.80 -0.93 -6.86
C ALA A 220 11.82 -0.09 -6.07
N ALA A 221 12.43 -0.65 -5.01
CA ALA A 221 13.47 0.00 -4.24
C ALA A 221 14.71 0.32 -5.10
N LYS A 222 15.19 -0.66 -5.87
CA LYS A 222 16.35 -0.51 -6.77
C LYS A 222 16.16 0.61 -7.79
N ILE A 223 15.03 0.63 -8.50
CA ILE A 223 14.77 1.66 -9.52
C ILE A 223 14.56 3.04 -8.89
N MET A 224 14.03 3.12 -7.67
CA MET A 224 13.95 4.37 -6.92
C MET A 224 15.33 4.91 -6.50
N GLY A 225 16.36 4.06 -6.48
CA GLY A 225 17.73 4.42 -6.14
C GLY A 225 18.17 3.97 -4.74
N PHE A 226 17.41 3.09 -4.09
CA PHE A 226 17.75 2.51 -2.80
C PHE A 226 18.41 1.14 -2.97
N ASP A 227 19.21 0.73 -1.98
CA ASP A 227 19.64 -0.67 -1.85
C ASP A 227 18.49 -1.49 -1.24
N PRO A 228 17.90 -2.47 -1.95
CA PRO A 228 16.82 -3.29 -1.41
C PRO A 228 17.20 -4.00 -0.11
N MET A 229 18.45 -4.46 0.01
CA MET A 229 18.89 -5.23 1.18
C MET A 229 19.22 -4.35 2.37
N SER A 230 19.32 -3.02 2.20
CA SER A 230 19.39 -2.08 3.32
C SER A 230 18.00 -1.74 3.89
N ILE A 231 16.91 -2.21 3.28
CA ILE A 231 15.53 -1.97 3.75
C ILE A 231 15.07 -3.20 4.53
N ASP A 232 14.88 -3.04 5.84
CA ASP A 232 14.68 -4.17 6.76
C ASP A 232 13.52 -5.09 6.39
N TYR A 233 12.41 -4.57 5.86
CA TYR A 233 11.26 -5.43 5.57
C TYR A 233 11.51 -6.35 4.36
N ILE A 234 12.32 -5.89 3.39
CA ILE A 234 12.74 -6.66 2.22
C ILE A 234 13.76 -7.70 2.66
N ARG A 235 14.80 -7.26 3.39
CA ARG A 235 15.86 -8.12 3.90
C ARG A 235 15.31 -9.23 4.81
N LEU A 236 14.50 -8.88 5.80
CA LEU A 236 13.91 -9.86 6.74
C LEU A 236 13.00 -10.87 6.01
N ALA A 237 12.20 -10.42 5.04
CA ALA A 237 11.35 -11.33 4.28
C ALA A 237 12.17 -12.29 3.40
N HIS A 238 13.26 -11.80 2.81
CA HIS A 238 14.21 -12.62 2.06
C HIS A 238 14.93 -13.65 2.95
N GLU A 239 15.49 -13.21 4.08
CA GLU A 239 16.18 -14.07 5.05
C GLU A 239 15.29 -15.20 5.58
N ARG A 240 13.97 -14.96 5.64
CA ARG A 240 12.98 -15.96 6.08
C ARG A 240 12.37 -16.79 4.95
N GLY A 241 12.87 -16.65 3.71
CA GLY A 241 12.38 -17.42 2.57
C GLY A 241 10.96 -17.07 2.13
N LEU A 242 10.44 -15.90 2.51
CA LEU A 242 9.12 -15.43 2.08
C LEU A 242 9.13 -14.85 0.66
N GLY A 243 10.30 -14.64 0.07
CA GLY A 243 10.46 -14.17 -1.30
C GLY A 243 11.91 -13.77 -1.57
N VAL A 244 12.17 -13.19 -2.72
CA VAL A 244 13.53 -12.86 -3.17
C VAL A 244 13.77 -11.36 -3.06
N GLY A 245 14.72 -10.94 -2.22
CA GLY A 245 15.06 -9.52 -2.03
C GLY A 245 16.31 -9.07 -2.80
N ARG A 246 17.17 -10.01 -3.24
CA ARG A 246 18.41 -9.71 -3.95
C ARG A 246 18.15 -9.58 -5.46
N ILE A 247 18.57 -8.46 -6.05
CA ILE A 247 18.28 -8.13 -7.46
C ILE A 247 18.86 -9.15 -8.43
N ASP A 248 20.03 -9.69 -8.15
CA ASP A 248 20.71 -10.72 -8.96
C ASP A 248 20.01 -12.08 -8.96
N GLU A 249 19.14 -12.32 -7.96
CA GLU A 249 18.30 -13.52 -7.87
C GLU A 249 16.91 -13.33 -8.50
N ILE A 250 16.55 -12.10 -8.92
CA ILE A 250 15.24 -11.77 -9.46
C ILE A 250 15.27 -11.79 -10.99
N ASN A 251 14.40 -12.61 -11.58
CA ASN A 251 14.19 -12.62 -13.02
C ASN A 251 13.23 -11.49 -13.45
N VAL A 252 13.79 -10.35 -13.86
CA VAL A 252 13.02 -9.24 -14.42
C VAL A 252 12.67 -9.53 -15.87
N VAL A 253 11.38 -9.56 -16.16
CA VAL A 253 10.82 -9.75 -17.51
C VAL A 253 10.24 -8.43 -18.02
N GLY A 254 10.60 -8.03 -19.23
CA GLY A 254 10.19 -6.74 -19.81
C GLY A 254 11.37 -5.79 -19.96
N GLU A 255 11.22 -4.55 -19.50
CA GLU A 255 12.27 -3.52 -19.61
C GLU A 255 13.47 -3.84 -18.71
N ASP A 256 14.67 -3.60 -19.23
CA ASP A 256 15.91 -3.72 -18.44
C ASP A 256 15.98 -2.60 -17.40
N ILE A 257 16.18 -2.98 -16.15
CA ILE A 257 16.23 -2.07 -15.00
C ILE A 257 17.66 -1.71 -14.56
N LYS A 258 18.69 -2.30 -15.17
CA LYS A 258 20.09 -2.14 -14.72
C LYS A 258 20.53 -0.69 -14.61
N ASP A 259 20.15 0.12 -15.60
CA ASP A 259 20.51 1.54 -15.69
C ASP A 259 19.44 2.46 -15.09
N LEU A 260 18.36 1.91 -14.53
CA LEU A 260 17.32 2.70 -13.89
C LEU A 260 17.72 3.06 -12.46
N ASN A 261 17.91 4.36 -12.24
CA ASN A 261 18.00 4.94 -10.91
C ASN A 261 17.30 6.31 -10.92
N PHE A 262 16.23 6.44 -10.15
CA PHE A 262 15.44 7.66 -10.12
C PHE A 262 15.99 8.71 -9.16
N ASN A 263 17.00 8.36 -8.36
CA ASN A 263 17.62 9.21 -7.35
C ASN A 263 16.57 9.81 -6.41
N PHE A 264 15.64 8.96 -5.94
CA PHE A 264 14.66 9.37 -4.95
C PHE A 264 15.32 9.51 -3.59
N SER A 265 14.71 10.33 -2.76
CA SER A 265 15.14 10.60 -1.40
C SER A 265 13.92 10.54 -0.50
N VAL A 266 14.06 9.86 0.63
CA VAL A 266 13.13 10.04 1.74
C VAL A 266 13.39 11.44 2.30
N GLY A 267 12.34 12.25 2.36
CA GLY A 267 12.39 13.55 3.02
C GLY A 267 11.38 13.59 4.15
N ASP A 268 11.42 14.65 4.93
CA ASP A 268 10.50 14.88 6.04
C ASP A 268 9.58 16.08 5.82
N ASN A 269 8.42 16.05 6.47
CA ASN A 269 7.50 17.17 6.60
C ASN A 269 7.30 17.51 8.09
N LEU A 270 6.59 18.60 8.37
CA LEU A 270 6.41 19.07 9.75
C LEU A 270 5.75 17.99 10.64
N ALA A 271 4.79 17.25 10.11
CA ALA A 271 4.12 16.19 10.84
C ALA A 271 5.00 14.94 11.03
N SER A 272 5.84 14.58 10.04
CA SER A 272 6.79 13.47 10.17
C SER A 272 7.88 13.80 11.18
N ASN A 273 8.44 15.01 11.17
CA ASN A 273 9.43 15.44 12.16
C ASN A 273 8.91 15.33 13.61
N VAL A 274 7.63 15.70 13.84
CA VAL A 274 6.99 15.51 15.16
C VAL A 274 6.78 14.03 15.47
N GLY A 275 6.39 13.23 14.47
CA GLY A 275 6.31 11.78 14.57
C GLY A 275 7.64 11.17 14.96
N ASP A 276 8.70 11.43 14.21
CA ASP A 276 10.03 10.86 14.41
C ASP A 276 10.57 11.19 15.79
N LEU A 277 10.36 12.43 16.27
CA LEU A 277 10.76 12.83 17.62
C LEU A 277 10.09 11.97 18.70
N LEU A 278 8.80 11.62 18.52
CA LEU A 278 8.00 10.88 19.51
C LEU A 278 8.07 9.35 19.36
N TRP A 279 8.32 8.83 18.15
CA TRP A 279 8.39 7.38 17.87
C TRP A 279 9.82 6.83 17.92
N PHE A 280 10.79 7.58 17.38
CA PHE A 280 12.17 7.12 17.16
C PHE A 280 13.21 8.02 17.86
N GLY A 281 12.81 9.21 18.32
CA GLY A 281 13.68 10.22 18.93
C GLY A 281 13.75 10.18 20.47
N PRO A 282 14.35 11.22 21.09
CA PRO A 282 14.59 11.26 22.54
C PRO A 282 13.29 11.31 23.37
N LEU A 283 12.15 11.61 22.74
CA LEU A 283 10.83 11.60 23.40
C LEU A 283 10.12 10.25 23.27
N LYS A 284 10.79 9.19 22.82
CA LYS A 284 10.21 7.83 22.75
C LYS A 284 9.61 7.35 24.07
N TRP A 285 10.15 7.79 25.21
CA TRP A 285 9.57 7.44 26.52
C TRP A 285 8.15 8.02 26.73
N LEU A 286 7.79 9.11 26.04
CA LEU A 286 6.45 9.71 26.00
C LEU A 286 5.51 9.03 24.99
N GLN A 287 6.00 8.13 24.15
CA GLN A 287 5.22 7.46 23.10
C GLN A 287 3.94 6.83 23.64
N LYS A 288 4.01 6.17 24.80
CA LYS A 288 2.83 5.56 25.45
C LYS A 288 1.80 6.63 25.86
N LEU A 289 2.25 7.78 26.35
CA LEU A 289 1.35 8.88 26.70
C LEU A 289 0.75 9.52 25.44
N ALA A 290 1.56 9.78 24.42
CA ALA A 290 1.15 10.47 23.19
C ALA A 290 0.22 9.64 22.30
N PHE A 291 0.45 8.33 22.21
CA PHE A 291 -0.22 7.48 21.22
C PHE A 291 -1.04 6.33 21.79
N HIS A 292 -0.90 5.99 23.07
CA HIS A 292 -1.70 4.91 23.72
C HIS A 292 -2.74 5.46 24.70
N THR A 293 -2.97 6.78 24.71
CA THR A 293 -4.04 7.44 25.47
C THR A 293 -4.96 8.23 24.52
N PRO A 294 -6.11 8.75 24.97
CA PRO A 294 -6.97 9.61 24.14
C PRO A 294 -6.27 10.86 23.57
N LEU A 295 -5.09 11.24 24.08
CA LEU A 295 -4.27 12.31 23.52
C LEU A 295 -3.91 12.08 22.04
N VAL A 296 -3.88 10.81 21.59
CA VAL A 296 -3.67 10.45 20.18
C VAL A 296 -4.64 11.17 19.24
N TYR A 297 -5.88 11.43 19.69
CA TYR A 297 -6.89 12.12 18.88
C TYR A 297 -6.52 13.58 18.61
N ALA A 298 -5.79 14.25 19.51
CA ALA A 298 -5.30 15.60 19.28
C ALA A 298 -4.21 15.63 18.19
N PHE A 299 -3.28 14.66 18.20
CA PHE A 299 -2.27 14.51 17.15
C PHE A 299 -2.89 14.13 15.79
N VAL A 300 -3.90 13.25 15.81
CA VAL A 300 -4.70 12.90 14.63
C VAL A 300 -5.38 14.14 14.04
N ALA A 301 -6.03 14.95 14.88
CA ALA A 301 -6.67 16.20 14.48
C ALA A 301 -5.66 17.21 13.94
N GLY A 302 -4.53 17.40 14.62
CA GLY A 302 -3.44 18.28 14.16
C GLY A 302 -2.88 17.86 12.81
N SER A 303 -2.65 16.56 12.62
CA SER A 303 -2.24 16.00 11.32
C SER A 303 -3.30 16.25 10.25
N PHE A 304 -4.58 16.03 10.55
CA PHE A 304 -5.67 16.28 9.60
C PHE A 304 -5.74 17.75 9.19
N VAL A 305 -5.68 18.69 10.14
CA VAL A 305 -5.68 20.13 9.86
C VAL A 305 -4.46 20.52 9.02
N TYR A 306 -3.27 20.07 9.40
CA TYR A 306 -2.05 20.38 8.65
C TYR A 306 -2.12 19.89 7.20
N HIS A 307 -2.48 18.62 6.97
CA HIS A 307 -2.46 18.05 5.63
C HIS A 307 -3.60 18.58 4.77
N ASP A 308 -4.83 18.55 5.26
CA ASP A 308 -6.02 18.79 4.44
C ASP A 308 -6.40 20.27 4.34
N HIS A 309 -6.15 21.05 5.41
CA HIS A 309 -6.60 22.45 5.48
C HIS A 309 -5.47 23.45 5.24
N PHE A 310 -4.21 23.05 5.44
CA PHE A 310 -3.06 23.92 5.21
C PHE A 310 -2.22 23.50 4.01
N TRP A 311 -1.60 22.31 4.04
CA TRP A 311 -0.64 21.89 3.03
C TRP A 311 -1.29 21.60 1.68
N TYR A 312 -2.42 20.87 1.63
CA TYR A 312 -3.07 20.54 0.37
C TYR A 312 -3.59 21.77 -0.37
N PRO A 313 -4.32 22.71 0.27
CA PRO A 313 -4.84 23.88 -0.43
C PRO A 313 -3.73 24.81 -0.96
N THR A 314 -2.60 24.89 -0.27
CA THR A 314 -1.48 25.80 -0.61
C THR A 314 -0.50 25.15 -1.60
N GLU A 315 0.08 24.00 -1.22
CA GLU A 315 1.15 23.34 -1.98
C GLU A 315 0.63 22.15 -2.80
N GLY A 316 -0.24 21.32 -2.22
CA GLY A 316 -0.78 20.13 -2.88
C GLY A 316 -1.51 20.47 -4.18
N LYS A 317 -2.47 21.39 -4.14
CA LYS A 317 -3.24 21.85 -5.32
C LYS A 317 -2.33 22.42 -6.41
N ARG A 318 -1.25 23.11 -6.03
CA ARG A 318 -0.27 23.63 -7.00
C ARG A 318 0.43 22.50 -7.75
N ARG A 319 0.84 21.45 -7.02
CA ARG A 319 1.45 20.24 -7.60
C ARG A 319 0.47 19.48 -8.48
N VAL A 320 -0.76 19.25 -7.99
CA VAL A 320 -1.83 18.59 -8.74
C VAL A 320 -2.12 19.35 -10.04
N LYS A 321 -2.35 20.67 -9.99
CA LYS A 321 -2.60 21.50 -11.18
C LYS A 321 -1.46 21.43 -12.21
N LYS A 322 -0.20 21.35 -11.76
CA LYS A 322 0.94 21.16 -12.66
C LYS A 322 0.91 19.78 -13.29
N TRP A 323 0.64 18.74 -12.50
CA TRP A 323 0.57 17.37 -12.99
C TRP A 323 -0.61 17.13 -13.94
N MET A 324 -1.77 17.77 -13.73
CA MET A 324 -2.94 17.68 -14.63
C MET A 324 -2.62 18.07 -16.09
N LYS A 325 -1.56 18.85 -16.33
CA LYS A 325 -1.11 19.24 -17.69
C LYS A 325 -0.32 18.15 -18.42
N THR A 326 0.05 17.08 -17.73
CA THR A 326 0.84 15.95 -18.27
C THR A 326 -0.08 14.94 -18.98
N PRO A 327 0.44 13.99 -19.76
CA PRO A 327 -0.39 12.94 -20.37
C PRO A 327 -1.23 12.15 -19.35
N TRP A 328 -0.64 11.75 -18.22
CA TRP A 328 -1.36 11.05 -17.14
C TRP A 328 -2.39 11.93 -16.45
N GLY A 329 -2.09 13.22 -16.30
CA GLY A 329 -3.04 14.20 -15.79
C GLY A 329 -4.27 14.35 -16.67
N ARG A 330 -4.09 14.41 -17.98
CA ARG A 330 -5.18 14.45 -18.95
C ARG A 330 -5.97 13.14 -19.01
N LEU A 331 -5.27 12.00 -18.90
CA LEU A 331 -5.93 10.70 -18.83
C LEU A 331 -6.80 10.60 -17.57
N PHE A 332 -6.29 11.04 -16.41
CA PHE A 332 -7.07 11.09 -15.17
C PHE A 332 -8.34 11.94 -15.31
N ASP A 333 -8.25 13.09 -15.99
CA ASP A 333 -9.40 13.98 -16.21
C ASP A 333 -10.50 13.34 -17.08
N SER A 334 -10.12 12.37 -17.92
CA SER A 334 -11.05 11.68 -18.82
C SER A 334 -11.87 10.54 -18.17
N TYR A 335 -11.56 10.17 -16.93
CA TYR A 335 -12.35 9.24 -16.10
C TYR A 335 -13.47 9.98 -15.35
#